data_AF-A0A6G4WSZ4-F1
#
_entry.id   AF-A0A6G4WSZ4-F1
#
_cell.length_a   1.000
_cell.length_b   1.000
_cell.length_c   1.000
_cell.angle_alpha   90.00
_cell.angle_beta   90.00
_cell.angle_gamma   90.00
#
_symmetry.space_group_name_H-M   'P 1'
#
loop_
_entity.id
_entity.type
_entity.pdbx_description
1 polymer ?
#
loop_
_entity_poly.entity_id
_entity_poly.type
_entity_poly.pdbx_seq_one_letter_code
_entity_poly.pdbx_strand_id
1 'polypeptide(L)'
;MLDVLGDHPEAVEADLIRYYGYAHGPGGPLAAFWRGEMTLRLLRVLVEHLPPDSATARAQAGHHWTHRDYAAADTVDLLGLLVTQFANAHRDPKTPAAPMPEPGWRPGDPSPDEVEAAKHEKQTQARAAYDRITSQVLPERG
;
A
#
# COMPACT_ATOMS: atom_id res chain seq x y z
N MET A 1 -1.06 -20.03 -25.21
CA MET A 1 0.29 -20.15 -24.62
C MET A 1 0.11 -19.85 -23.14
N LEU A 2 0.34 -20.81 -22.24
CA LEU A 2 0.23 -20.57 -20.80
C LEU A 2 1.38 -19.64 -20.41
N ASP A 3 1.06 -18.45 -19.94
CA ASP A 3 2.04 -17.57 -19.32
C ASP A 3 2.36 -18.11 -17.93
N VAL A 4 3.52 -18.75 -17.81
CA VAL A 4 3.96 -19.41 -16.58
C VAL A 4 4.49 -18.38 -15.57
N LEU A 5 4.89 -17.20 -16.05
CA LEU A 5 5.54 -16.16 -15.24
C LEU A 5 4.55 -15.04 -14.84
N GLY A 6 3.42 -14.95 -15.52
CA GLY A 6 2.32 -14.05 -15.15
C GLY A 6 2.65 -12.58 -15.37
N ASP A 7 1.96 -11.70 -14.64
CA ASP A 7 1.95 -10.25 -14.89
C ASP A 7 3.30 -9.55 -14.61
N HIS A 8 4.22 -10.20 -13.91
CA HIS A 8 5.52 -9.63 -13.50
C HIS A 8 6.69 -10.59 -13.79
N PRO A 9 6.96 -10.89 -15.08
CA PRO A 9 7.88 -11.96 -15.45
C PRO A 9 9.34 -11.69 -15.01
N GLU A 10 9.79 -10.43 -15.03
CA GLU A 10 11.13 -10.06 -14.59
C GLU A 10 11.29 -10.18 -13.07
N ALA A 11 10.25 -9.88 -12.30
CA ALA A 11 10.26 -10.03 -10.85
C ALA A 11 10.32 -11.52 -10.46
N VAL A 12 9.55 -12.36 -11.16
CA VAL A 12 9.56 -13.81 -10.98
C VAL A 12 10.93 -14.38 -11.35
N GLU A 13 11.52 -13.98 -12.48
CA GLU A 13 12.86 -14.43 -12.86
C GLU A 13 13.92 -14.04 -11.82
N ALA A 14 13.90 -12.80 -11.35
CA ALA A 14 14.82 -12.33 -10.32
C ALA A 14 14.71 -13.16 -9.03
N ASP A 15 13.49 -13.49 -8.59
CA ASP A 15 13.27 -14.30 -7.40
C ASP A 15 13.66 -15.77 -7.61
N LEU A 16 13.37 -16.35 -8.78
CA LEU A 16 13.79 -17.70 -9.12
C LEU A 16 15.32 -17.83 -9.06
N ILE A 17 16.04 -16.83 -9.56
CA ILE A 17 17.51 -16.78 -9.48
C ILE A 17 17.96 -16.60 -8.01
N ARG A 18 17.32 -15.68 -7.27
CA ARG A 18 17.70 -15.37 -5.88
C ARG A 18 17.51 -16.55 -4.94
N TYR A 19 16.34 -17.20 -4.98
CA TYR A 19 15.98 -18.24 -4.01
C TYR A 19 16.36 -19.64 -4.45
N TYR A 20 16.43 -19.91 -5.76
CA TYR A 20 16.66 -21.25 -6.29
C TYR A 20 17.85 -21.35 -7.25
N GLY A 21 18.50 -20.24 -7.61
CA GLY A 21 19.56 -20.21 -8.63
C GLY A 21 20.72 -21.18 -8.35
N TYR A 22 21.13 -21.31 -7.08
CA TYR A 22 22.22 -22.21 -6.69
C TYR A 22 21.95 -23.69 -7.03
N ALA A 23 20.69 -24.13 -6.97
CA ALA A 23 20.32 -25.51 -7.22
C ALA A 23 20.18 -25.86 -8.71
N HIS A 24 20.10 -24.87 -9.59
CA HIS A 24 19.74 -25.05 -11.02
C HIS A 24 20.79 -24.52 -12.01
N GLY A 25 21.98 -24.19 -11.51
CA GLY A 25 23.12 -23.79 -12.32
C GLY A 25 23.02 -22.37 -12.91
N PRO A 26 23.87 -22.04 -13.89
CA PRO A 26 23.89 -20.72 -14.51
C PRO A 26 22.53 -20.33 -15.11
N GLY A 27 22.04 -19.14 -14.77
CA GLY A 27 20.72 -18.64 -15.19
C GLY A 27 19.54 -19.19 -14.39
N GLY A 28 19.77 -20.05 -13.39
CA GLY A 28 18.75 -20.50 -12.45
C GLY A 28 17.64 -21.39 -13.05
N PRO A 29 16.49 -21.51 -12.35
CA PRO A 29 15.41 -22.42 -12.71
C PRO A 29 14.86 -22.23 -14.13
N LEU A 30 14.69 -20.97 -14.55
CA LEU A 30 14.10 -20.65 -15.86
C LEU A 30 15.02 -21.12 -16.99
N ALA A 31 16.33 -20.90 -16.88
CA ALA A 31 17.31 -21.40 -17.84
C ALA A 31 17.34 -22.93 -17.88
N ALA A 32 17.25 -23.60 -16.72
CA ALA A 32 17.18 -25.06 -16.64
C ALA A 32 15.91 -25.63 -17.31
N PHE A 33 14.77 -24.93 -17.22
CA PHE A 33 13.56 -25.29 -17.97
C PHE A 33 13.79 -25.18 -19.49
N TRP A 34 14.38 -24.09 -19.97
CA TRP A 34 14.70 -23.92 -21.39
C TRP A 34 15.71 -24.94 -21.93
N ARG A 35 16.62 -25.44 -21.09
CA ARG A 35 17.55 -26.53 -21.42
C ARG A 35 16.90 -27.92 -21.40
N GLY A 36 15.66 -28.05 -20.91
CA GLY A 36 14.97 -29.33 -20.76
C GLY A 36 15.41 -30.14 -19.53
N GLU A 37 16.15 -29.53 -18.61
CA GLU A 37 16.61 -30.14 -17.35
C GLU A 37 15.54 -30.07 -16.24
N MET A 38 14.48 -29.28 -16.47
CA MET A 38 13.39 -29.06 -15.52
C MET A 38 12.04 -29.23 -16.20
N THR A 39 11.10 -29.84 -15.48
CA THR A 39 9.72 -29.97 -15.97
C THR A 39 8.92 -28.68 -15.74
N LEU A 40 7.92 -28.43 -16.59
CA LEU A 40 6.97 -27.32 -16.39
C LEU A 40 6.27 -27.40 -15.03
N ARG A 41 5.96 -28.62 -14.57
CA ARG A 41 5.35 -28.85 -13.26
C ARG A 41 6.25 -28.34 -12.13
N LEU A 42 7.55 -28.65 -12.19
CA LEU A 42 8.49 -28.20 -11.16
C LEU A 42 8.66 -26.67 -11.21
N LEU A 43 8.80 -26.08 -12.40
CA LEU A 43 8.89 -24.62 -12.54
C LEU A 43 7.66 -23.94 -11.92
N ARG A 44 6.45 -24.42 -12.21
CA ARG A 44 5.21 -23.91 -11.61
C ARG A 44 5.24 -23.98 -10.09
N VAL A 45 5.69 -25.09 -9.50
CA VAL A 45 5.79 -25.25 -8.03
C VAL A 45 6.75 -24.23 -7.42
N LEU A 46 7.89 -23.95 -8.06
CA LEU A 46 8.83 -22.95 -7.57
C LEU A 46 8.23 -21.53 -7.59
N VAL A 47 7.49 -21.19 -8.64
CA VAL A 47 6.80 -19.89 -8.77
C VAL A 47 5.68 -19.78 -7.72
N GLU A 48 4.84 -20.80 -7.54
CA GLU A 48 3.73 -20.79 -6.57
C GLU A 48 4.18 -20.78 -5.11
N HIS A 49 5.42 -21.16 -4.83
CA HIS A 49 6.01 -21.19 -3.49
C HIS A 49 7.10 -20.15 -3.27
N LEU A 50 7.09 -19.08 -4.08
CA LEU A 50 7.92 -17.92 -3.79
C LEU A 50 7.60 -17.31 -2.41
N PRO A 51 8.62 -16.88 -1.64
CA PRO A 51 8.40 -16.26 -0.34
C PRO A 51 7.53 -14.98 -0.42
N PRO A 52 6.80 -14.63 0.65
CA PRO A 52 5.94 -13.45 0.68
C PRO A 52 6.72 -12.12 0.68
N ASP A 53 8.03 -12.14 0.91
CA ASP A 53 8.94 -10.98 0.83
C ASP A 53 9.69 -10.88 -0.51
N SER A 54 9.30 -11.70 -1.48
CA SER A 54 9.89 -11.76 -2.82
C SER A 54 9.62 -10.49 -3.64
N ALA A 55 10.45 -10.22 -4.66
CA ALA A 55 10.22 -9.12 -5.59
C ALA A 55 8.86 -9.23 -6.30
N THR A 56 8.45 -10.46 -6.60
CA THR A 56 7.16 -10.82 -7.19
C THR A 56 6.01 -10.41 -6.28
N ALA A 57 6.08 -10.75 -4.99
CA ALA A 57 5.06 -10.37 -4.02
C ALA A 57 4.94 -8.83 -3.89
N ARG A 58 6.07 -8.11 -3.94
CA ARG A 58 6.08 -6.64 -3.91
C ARG A 58 5.52 -6.02 -5.19
N ALA A 59 5.83 -6.58 -6.35
CA ALA A 59 5.29 -6.12 -7.62
C ALA A 59 3.76 -6.28 -7.64
N GLN A 60 3.27 -7.45 -7.20
CA GLN A 60 1.83 -7.73 -7.11
C GLN A 60 1.10 -6.81 -6.12
N ALA A 61 1.72 -6.53 -4.97
CA ALA A 61 1.14 -5.65 -3.96
C ALA A 61 1.20 -4.16 -4.36
N GLY A 62 2.04 -3.80 -5.33
CA GLY A 62 2.33 -2.40 -5.68
C GLY A 62 3.14 -1.64 -4.62
N HIS A 63 3.59 -2.32 -3.57
CA HIS A 63 4.40 -1.74 -2.49
C HIS A 63 5.32 -2.78 -1.85
N HIS A 64 6.29 -2.31 -1.07
CA HIS A 64 7.29 -3.17 -0.44
C HIS A 64 6.97 -3.54 1.01
N TRP A 65 5.91 -2.98 1.61
CA TRP A 65 5.55 -3.28 2.99
C TRP A 65 5.12 -4.73 3.18
N THR A 66 5.70 -5.34 4.20
CA THR A 66 5.34 -6.65 4.73
C THR A 66 4.41 -6.49 5.94
N HIS A 67 3.84 -7.60 6.42
CA HIS A 67 3.06 -7.59 7.67
C HIS A 67 3.83 -7.03 8.87
N ARG A 68 5.17 -7.15 8.89
CA ARG A 68 5.99 -6.58 9.97
C ARG A 68 6.03 -5.06 9.91
N ASP A 69 6.03 -4.49 8.72
CA ASP A 69 6.04 -3.03 8.52
C ASP A 69 4.71 -2.42 8.97
N TYR A 70 3.59 -3.05 8.62
CA TYR A 70 2.27 -2.68 9.14
C TYR A 70 2.19 -2.77 10.67
N ALA A 71 2.65 -3.89 11.25
CA ALA A 71 2.64 -4.06 12.70
C ALA A 71 3.53 -3.03 13.41
N ALA A 72 4.67 -2.66 12.82
CA ALA A 72 5.54 -1.61 13.34
C ALA A 72 4.86 -0.22 13.30
N ALA A 73 4.20 0.12 12.19
CA ALA A 73 3.44 1.36 12.07
C ALA A 73 2.30 1.43 13.09
N ASP A 74 1.51 0.36 13.22
CA ASP A 74 0.44 0.27 14.22
C ASP A 74 0.97 0.42 15.65
N THR A 75 2.14 -0.17 15.94
CA THR A 75 2.77 -0.05 17.26
C THR A 75 3.16 1.40 17.56
N VAL A 76 3.74 2.12 16.59
CA VAL A 76 4.10 3.53 16.74
C VAL A 76 2.86 4.40 16.97
N ASP A 77 1.79 4.18 16.21
CA ASP A 77 0.55 4.92 16.36
C ASP A 77 -0.09 4.67 17.74
N LEU A 78 -0.14 3.41 18.19
CA LEU A 78 -0.65 3.05 19.52
C LEU A 78 0.19 3.66 20.65
N LEU A 79 1.51 3.70 20.50
CA LEU A 79 2.39 4.37 21.46
C LEU A 79 2.14 5.88 21.50
N GLY A 80 1.99 6.53 20.35
CA GLY A 80 1.66 7.95 20.27
C GLY A 80 0.33 8.27 20.95
N LEU A 81 -0.70 7.45 20.69
CA LEU A 81 -2.00 7.56 21.35
C LEU A 81 -1.88 7.40 22.86
N LEU A 82 -1.17 6.36 23.33
CA LEU A 82 -1.00 6.10 24.75
C LEU A 82 -0.29 7.26 25.47
N VAL A 83 0.80 7.77 24.90
CA VAL A 83 1.56 8.91 25.45
C VAL A 83 0.68 10.15 25.51
N THR A 84 -0.11 10.41 24.46
CA THR A 84 -1.00 11.58 24.41
C THR A 84 -2.15 11.46 25.42
N GLN A 85 -2.76 10.28 25.55
CA GLN A 85 -3.79 10.02 26.55
C GLN A 85 -3.24 10.17 27.97
N PHE A 86 -2.04 9.64 28.23
CA PHE A 86 -1.37 9.78 29.52
C PHE A 86 -1.11 11.26 29.85
N ALA A 87 -0.53 12.01 28.90
CA ALA A 87 -0.29 13.45 29.08
C ALA A 87 -1.59 14.22 29.32
N ASN A 88 -2.66 13.89 28.59
CA ASN A 88 -3.97 14.51 28.76
C ASN A 88 -4.66 14.14 30.07
N ALA A 89 -4.48 12.91 30.58
CA ALA A 89 -5.02 12.48 31.86
C ALA A 89 -4.34 13.20 33.04
N HIS A 90 -3.07 13.56 32.89
CA HIS A 90 -2.26 14.22 33.92
C HIS A 90 -2.07 15.73 33.71
N ARG A 91 -2.79 16.35 32.76
CA ARG A 91 -2.68 17.80 32.52
C ARG A 91 -3.35 18.62 33.62
N ASP A 92 -2.92 19.87 33.76
CA ASP A 92 -3.69 20.87 34.51
C ASP A 92 -5.08 21.06 33.88
N PRO A 93 -6.19 20.97 34.65
CA PRO A 93 -7.55 21.14 34.13
C PRO A 93 -7.77 22.41 33.30
N LYS A 94 -7.01 23.48 33.53
CA LYS A 94 -7.13 24.77 32.82
C LYS A 94 -6.40 24.80 31.47
N THR A 95 -5.43 23.93 31.24
CA THR A 95 -4.66 23.87 29.99
C THR A 95 -5.40 23.03 28.97
N PRO A 96 -5.71 23.45 27.73
CA PRO A 96 -6.45 22.60 26.78
C PRO A 96 -5.77 21.24 26.55
N ALA A 97 -6.58 20.21 26.26
CA ALA A 97 -6.06 18.88 25.94
C ALA A 97 -5.26 18.92 24.63
N ALA A 98 -4.14 18.21 24.59
CA ALA A 98 -3.41 17.98 23.36
C ALA A 98 -4.29 17.20 22.38
N PRO A 99 -4.28 17.56 21.09
CA PRO A 99 -5.00 16.80 20.08
C PRO A 99 -4.46 15.37 20.03
N MET A 100 -5.36 14.41 19.78
CA MET A 100 -4.94 13.03 19.57
C MET A 100 -4.14 12.92 18.27
N PRO A 101 -3.04 12.16 18.25
CA PRO A 101 -2.27 11.96 17.04
C PRO A 101 -3.10 11.18 16.02
N GLU A 102 -2.99 11.59 14.76
CA GLU A 102 -3.54 10.84 13.64
C GLU A 102 -2.57 9.71 13.25
N PRO A 103 -3.10 8.57 12.75
CA PRO A 103 -2.27 7.48 12.25
C PRO A 103 -1.29 7.95 11.17
N GLY A 104 -0.08 7.35 11.16
CA GLY A 104 0.87 7.58 10.09
C GLY A 104 0.37 7.08 8.73
N TRP A 105 0.96 7.60 7.65
CA TRP A 105 0.67 7.14 6.29
C TRP A 105 1.07 5.67 6.09
N ARG A 106 0.21 4.89 5.41
CA ARG A 106 0.44 3.50 5.02
C ARG A 106 0.23 3.30 3.52
N PRO A 107 0.82 2.26 2.91
CA PRO A 107 0.47 1.88 1.55
C PRO A 107 -1.01 1.52 1.46
N GLY A 108 -1.70 2.13 0.50
CA GLY A 108 -3.16 2.08 0.35
C GLY A 108 -3.86 3.34 0.86
N ASP A 109 -3.21 4.14 1.71
CA ASP A 109 -3.72 5.47 2.06
C ASP A 109 -3.51 6.43 0.90
N PRO A 110 -4.47 7.34 0.65
CA PRO A 110 -4.33 8.33 -0.39
C PRO A 110 -3.09 9.18 -0.12
N SER A 111 -2.32 9.41 -1.17
CA SER A 111 -1.20 10.33 -1.15
C SER A 111 -1.66 11.74 -0.78
N PRO A 112 -0.77 12.59 -0.24
CA PRO A 112 -1.11 13.98 0.08
C PRO A 112 -1.73 14.72 -1.11
N ASP A 113 -1.25 14.46 -2.33
CA ASP A 113 -1.76 15.07 -3.55
C ASP A 113 -3.19 14.62 -3.86
N GLU A 114 -3.52 13.34 -3.66
CA GLU A 114 -4.87 12.80 -3.80
C GLU A 114 -5.82 13.36 -2.74
N VAL A 115 -5.33 13.55 -1.50
CA VAL A 115 -6.12 14.18 -0.43
C VAL A 115 -6.45 15.63 -0.78
N GLU A 116 -5.47 16.39 -1.27
CA GLU A 116 -5.70 17.79 -1.67
C GLU A 116 -6.61 17.90 -2.90
N ALA A 117 -6.44 17.02 -3.89
CA ALA A 117 -7.35 16.95 -5.04
C ALA A 117 -8.79 16.66 -4.61
N ALA A 118 -9.00 15.69 -3.71
CA ALA A 118 -10.31 15.36 -3.18
C ALA A 118 -10.91 16.52 -2.34
N LYS A 119 -10.10 17.28 -1.60
CA LYS A 119 -10.55 18.48 -0.89
C LYS A 119 -11.00 19.57 -1.86
N HIS A 120 -10.21 19.84 -2.90
CA HIS A 120 -10.56 20.81 -3.94
C HIS A 120 -11.86 20.44 -4.63
N GLU A 121 -12.04 19.18 -4.99
CA GLU A 121 -13.27 18.71 -5.61
C GLU A 121 -14.47 18.92 -4.67
N LYS A 122 -14.37 18.53 -3.40
CA LYS A 122 -15.43 18.77 -2.41
C LYS A 122 -15.76 20.25 -2.25
N GLN A 123 -14.75 21.14 -2.24
CA GLN A 123 -14.97 22.59 -2.16
C GLN A 123 -15.71 23.11 -3.39
N THR A 124 -15.34 22.67 -4.59
CA THR A 124 -16.04 23.07 -5.82
C THR A 124 -17.49 22.59 -5.85
N GLN A 125 -17.75 21.36 -5.41
CA GLN A 125 -19.10 20.81 -5.31
C GLN A 125 -19.93 21.57 -4.26
N ALA A 126 -19.35 21.89 -3.10
CA ALA A 126 -20.02 22.66 -2.06
C ALA A 126 -20.39 24.07 -2.54
N ARG A 127 -19.48 24.74 -3.26
CA ARG A 127 -19.74 26.05 -3.86
C ARG A 127 -20.87 25.99 -4.88
N ALA A 128 -20.82 25.02 -5.80
CA ALA A 128 -21.88 24.82 -6.79
C ALA A 128 -23.24 24.50 -6.15
N ALA A 129 -23.26 23.73 -5.05
CA ALA A 129 -24.47 23.45 -4.29
C ALA A 129 -25.03 24.72 -3.61
N TYR A 130 -24.17 25.54 -3.02
CA TYR A 130 -24.56 26.82 -2.43
C TYR A 130 -25.15 27.79 -3.47
N ASP A 131 -24.49 27.92 -4.62
CA ASP A 131 -24.96 28.80 -5.71
C ASP A 131 -26.34 28.36 -6.21
N ARG A 132 -26.55 27.04 -6.34
CA ARG A 132 -27.86 26.46 -6.69
C ARG A 132 -28.93 26.81 -5.66
N ILE A 133 -28.68 26.62 -4.37
CA ILE A 133 -29.65 26.93 -3.31
C ILE A 133 -29.98 28.43 -3.32
N THR A 134 -28.96 29.27 -3.43
CA THR A 134 -29.11 30.74 -3.42
C THR A 134 -29.99 31.20 -4.59
N SER A 135 -29.80 30.63 -5.78
CA SER A 135 -30.61 30.94 -6.96
C SER A 135 -32.09 30.56 -6.85
N GLN A 136 -32.43 29.58 -5.99
CA GLN A 136 -33.82 29.16 -5.77
C GLN A 136 -34.53 30.02 -4.72
N VAL A 137 -33.79 30.54 -3.73
CA VAL A 137 -34.35 31.28 -2.59
C VAL A 137 -34.47 32.78 -2.89
N LEU A 138 -33.62 33.31 -3.76
CA LEU A 138 -33.64 34.70 -4.21
C LEU A 138 -33.96 34.75 -5.72
N PRO A 139 -35.23 34.56 -6.13
CA PRO A 139 -35.62 34.90 -7.49
C PRO A 139 -35.39 36.40 -7.68
N GLU A 140 -34.73 36.79 -8.77
CA GLU A 140 -34.41 38.18 -9.07
C GLU A 140 -35.64 39.07 -8.85
N ARG A 141 -35.48 40.11 -8.02
CA ARG A 141 -36.49 41.17 -7.91
C ARG A 141 -36.57 41.84 -9.28
N GLY A 142 -37.63 41.50 -10.03
CA GLY A 142 -38.10 42.29 -11.17
C GLY A 142 -38.50 43.70 -10.76
#